data_AF-A0A392P4S1-F1
#
_entry.id   AF-A0A392P4S1-F1
#
_cell.length_a   1.000
_cell.length_b   1.000
_cell.length_c   1.000
_cell.angle_alpha   90.00
_cell.angle_beta   90.00
_cell.angle_gamma   90.00
#
_symmetry.space_group_name_H-M   'P 1'
#
loop_
_entity.id
_entity.type
_entity.pdbx_description
1 polymer ?
#
loop_
_entity_poly.entity_id
_entity_poly.type
_entity_poly.pdbx_seq_one_letter_code
_entity_poly.pdbx_strand_id
1 'polypeptide(L)'
;KIKVFQRKQELTAKIKSIKKTLRSSTTLAFKDELKARKRVLRRLGYATSDNVVDLKGKVACEISSADELTLTELMFNGVFKDIKVEELISLLSCFVWQEKINDAAKPREELDLLYSQLQDNARRVAQLQLECKVIY
;
A
#
# COMPACT_ATOMS: atom_id res chain seq x y z
N LYS A 1 -31.81 -22.01 41.42
CA LYS A 1 -30.91 -20.82 41.33
C LYS A 1 -29.57 -21.15 40.63
N ILE A 2 -28.84 -22.20 41.03
CA ILE A 2 -27.53 -22.57 40.44
C ILE A 2 -27.60 -22.95 38.95
N LYS A 3 -28.56 -23.79 38.53
CA LYS A 3 -28.70 -24.22 37.11
C LYS A 3 -28.94 -23.06 36.13
N VAL A 4 -29.74 -22.06 36.55
CA VAL A 4 -30.03 -20.87 35.73
C VAL A 4 -28.78 -20.00 35.57
N PHE A 5 -27.97 -19.88 36.63
CA PHE A 5 -26.71 -19.16 36.58
C PHE A 5 -25.68 -19.83 35.66
N GLN A 6 -25.52 -21.15 35.76
CA GLN A 6 -24.65 -21.94 34.88
C GLN A 6 -25.08 -21.80 33.41
N ARG A 7 -26.39 -21.91 33.13
CA ARG A 7 -26.92 -21.74 31.78
C ARG A 7 -26.65 -20.35 31.20
N LYS A 8 -26.78 -19.29 32.01
CA LYS A 8 -26.43 -17.92 31.61
C LYS A 8 -24.93 -17.82 31.27
N GLN A 9 -24.07 -18.44 32.05
CA GLN A 9 -22.62 -18.43 31.82
C GLN A 9 -22.25 -19.14 30.51
N GLU A 10 -22.82 -20.32 30.25
CA GLU A 10 -22.63 -21.07 29.00
C GLU A 10 -23.05 -20.26 27.76
N LEU A 11 -24.23 -19.64 27.81
CA LEU A 11 -24.73 -18.81 26.71
C LEU A 11 -23.82 -17.60 26.48
N THR A 12 -23.34 -16.96 27.55
CA THR A 12 -22.40 -15.84 27.45
C THR A 12 -21.08 -16.26 26.82
N ALA A 13 -20.55 -17.43 27.20
CA ALA A 13 -19.33 -18.00 26.61
C ALA A 13 -19.53 -18.35 25.13
N LYS A 14 -20.68 -18.93 24.76
CA LYS A 14 -21.05 -19.20 23.36
C LYS A 14 -21.14 -17.92 22.54
N ILE A 15 -21.82 -16.88 23.04
CA ILE A 15 -21.89 -15.57 22.37
C ILE A 15 -20.49 -14.99 22.15
N LYS A 16 -19.62 -15.06 23.18
CA LYS A 16 -18.24 -14.57 23.07
C LYS A 16 -17.44 -15.34 22.01
N SER A 17 -17.60 -16.67 21.97
CA SER A 17 -16.95 -17.54 20.97
C SER A 17 -17.42 -17.21 19.55
N ILE A 18 -18.74 -17.16 19.33
CA ILE A 18 -19.33 -16.83 18.02
C ILE A 18 -18.89 -15.44 17.54
N LYS A 19 -18.88 -14.44 18.44
CA LYS A 19 -18.37 -13.09 18.12
C LYS A 19 -16.89 -13.11 17.73
N LYS A 20 -16.07 -13.95 18.38
CA LYS A 20 -14.65 -14.09 18.03
C LYS A 20 -14.49 -14.71 16.64
N THR A 21 -15.20 -15.80 16.36
CA THR A 21 -15.18 -16.47 15.04
C THR A 21 -15.65 -15.55 13.93
N LEU A 22 -16.71 -14.77 14.17
CA LEU A 22 -17.21 -13.81 13.18
C LEU A 22 -16.18 -12.71 12.88
N ARG A 23 -15.47 -12.21 13.90
CA ARG A 23 -14.41 -11.20 13.73
C ARG A 23 -13.17 -11.75 13.02
N SER A 24 -12.87 -13.04 13.20
CA SER A 24 -11.78 -13.72 12.50
C SER A 24 -12.20 -14.27 11.13
N SER A 25 -13.41 -13.97 10.66
CA SER A 25 -13.86 -14.39 9.33
C SER A 25 -13.05 -13.69 8.24
N THR A 26 -12.50 -14.47 7.31
CA THR A 26 -11.69 -14.00 6.18
C THR A 26 -12.43 -12.97 5.32
N THR A 27 -13.75 -13.12 5.14
CA THR A 27 -14.56 -12.16 4.38
C THR A 27 -14.59 -10.77 5.03
N LEU A 28 -14.64 -10.71 6.36
CA LEU A 28 -14.61 -9.43 7.07
C LEU A 28 -13.22 -8.79 6.97
N ALA A 29 -12.17 -9.59 7.08
CA ALA A 29 -10.79 -9.13 6.90
C ALA A 29 -10.56 -8.51 5.51
N PHE A 30 -10.98 -9.18 4.42
CA PHE A 30 -10.88 -8.62 3.07
C PHE A 30 -11.67 -7.32 2.89
N LYS A 31 -12.85 -7.23 3.50
CA LYS A 31 -13.67 -6.01 3.45
C LYS A 31 -12.96 -4.84 4.12
N ASP A 32 -12.29 -5.07 5.24
CA ASP A 32 -11.58 -4.03 5.98
C ASP A 32 -10.27 -3.62 5.29
N GLU A 33 -9.55 -4.58 4.70
CA GLU A 33 -8.39 -4.33 3.86
C GLU A 33 -8.77 -3.49 2.63
N LEU A 34 -9.84 -3.85 1.91
CA LEU A 34 -10.33 -3.09 0.77
C LEU A 34 -10.68 -1.65 1.15
N LYS A 35 -11.32 -1.43 2.32
CA LYS A 35 -11.61 -0.07 2.82
C LYS A 35 -10.33 0.70 3.12
N ALA A 36 -9.31 0.05 3.68
CA ALA A 36 -8.02 0.66 3.96
C ALA A 36 -7.30 1.07 2.67
N ARG A 37 -7.19 0.17 1.69
CA ARG A 37 -6.59 0.46 0.37
C ARG A 37 -7.37 1.56 -0.37
N LYS A 38 -8.70 1.54 -0.36
CA LYS A 38 -9.52 2.63 -0.94
C LYS A 38 -9.25 3.99 -0.27
N ARG A 39 -9.00 4.03 1.05
CA ARG A 39 -8.60 5.28 1.72
C ARG A 39 -7.26 5.79 1.21
N VAL A 40 -6.28 4.92 1.02
CA VAL A 40 -4.97 5.28 0.45
C VAL A 40 -5.15 5.90 -0.92
N LEU A 41 -5.87 5.21 -1.82
CA LEU A 41 -6.10 5.68 -3.19
C LEU A 41 -6.79 7.06 -3.22
N ARG A 42 -7.77 7.29 -2.35
CA ARG A 42 -8.41 8.61 -2.25
C ARG A 42 -7.49 9.70 -1.71
N ARG A 43 -6.69 9.39 -0.68
CA ARG A 43 -5.74 10.36 -0.09
C ARG A 43 -4.59 10.71 -1.02
N LEU A 44 -4.20 9.79 -1.89
CA LEU A 44 -3.18 10.01 -2.92
C LEU A 44 -3.72 10.67 -4.20
N GLY A 45 -5.04 10.84 -4.33
CA GLY A 45 -5.67 11.43 -5.52
C GLY A 45 -5.82 10.46 -6.72
N TYR A 46 -5.86 9.15 -6.47
CA TYR A 46 -6.08 8.12 -7.51
C TYR A 46 -7.56 7.88 -7.74
N ALA A 47 -8.39 8.21 -6.75
CA ALA A 47 -9.84 8.16 -6.85
C ALA A 47 -10.49 9.29 -6.04
N THR A 48 -11.69 9.71 -6.45
CA THR A 48 -12.49 10.72 -5.75
C THR A 48 -13.13 10.15 -4.48
N SER A 49 -13.76 11.02 -3.67
CA SER A 49 -14.59 10.62 -2.52
C SER A 49 -15.64 9.57 -2.85
N ASP A 50 -16.21 9.66 -4.05
CA ASP A 50 -17.26 8.76 -4.55
C ASP A 50 -16.71 7.47 -5.19
N ASN A 51 -15.39 7.25 -5.09
CA ASN A 51 -14.66 6.11 -5.67
C ASN A 51 -14.65 6.10 -7.21
N VAL A 52 -14.71 7.28 -7.83
CA VAL A 52 -14.47 7.43 -9.27
C VAL A 52 -12.96 7.55 -9.51
N VAL A 53 -12.41 6.78 -10.45
CA VAL A 53 -10.98 6.80 -10.77
C VAL A 53 -10.59 8.13 -11.41
N ASP A 54 -9.57 8.78 -10.86
CA ASP A 54 -9.03 10.05 -11.37
C ASP A 54 -7.85 9.80 -12.34
N LEU A 55 -7.31 10.85 -12.96
CA LEU A 55 -6.21 10.75 -13.95
C LEU A 55 -5.02 9.94 -13.41
N LYS A 56 -4.60 10.21 -12.17
CA LYS A 56 -3.49 9.49 -11.53
C LYS A 56 -3.78 8.00 -11.38
N GLY A 57 -5.03 7.66 -11.04
CA GLY A 57 -5.50 6.28 -10.99
C GLY A 57 -5.48 5.60 -12.35
N LYS A 58 -5.89 6.30 -13.41
CA LYS A 58 -5.84 5.77 -14.79
C LYS A 58 -4.40 5.48 -15.23
N VAL A 59 -3.47 6.37 -14.94
CA VAL A 59 -2.05 6.15 -15.25
C VAL A 59 -1.52 4.93 -14.50
N ALA A 60 -1.83 4.82 -13.21
CA ALA A 60 -1.40 3.68 -12.40
C ALA A 60 -1.98 2.34 -12.87
N CYS A 61 -3.19 2.33 -13.42
CA CYS A 61 -3.81 1.12 -14.00
C CYS A 61 -3.03 0.55 -15.20
N GLU A 62 -2.20 1.37 -15.87
CA GLU A 62 -1.37 0.92 -17.01
C GLU A 62 0.00 0.37 -16.57
N ILE A 63 0.31 0.37 -15.27
CA ILE A 63 1.58 -0.13 -14.73
C ILE A 63 1.34 -1.52 -14.12
N SER A 64 1.88 -2.56 -14.76
CA SER A 64 1.72 -3.95 -14.30
C SER A 64 3.02 -4.61 -13.80
N SER A 65 4.17 -4.01 -14.10
CA SER A 65 5.49 -4.64 -13.95
C SER A 65 6.36 -3.96 -12.88
N ALA A 66 5.78 -3.05 -12.09
CA ALA A 66 6.45 -2.22 -11.10
C ALA A 66 5.45 -1.85 -9.98
N ASP A 67 5.94 -1.30 -8.87
CA ASP A 67 5.08 -0.68 -7.86
C ASP A 67 4.36 0.54 -8.46
N GLU A 68 3.07 0.36 -8.74
CA GLU A 68 2.28 1.29 -9.55
C GLU A 68 2.07 2.64 -8.85
N LEU A 69 2.00 2.64 -7.51
CA LEU A 69 1.80 3.86 -6.73
C LEU A 69 3.07 4.71 -6.73
N THR A 70 4.20 4.14 -6.35
CA THR A 70 5.47 4.87 -6.24
C THR A 70 5.91 5.37 -7.60
N LEU A 71 5.80 4.55 -8.66
CA LEU A 71 6.18 4.95 -10.01
C LEU A 71 5.29 6.10 -10.52
N THR A 72 3.98 6.02 -10.28
CA THR A 72 3.06 7.11 -10.65
C THR A 72 3.30 8.38 -9.82
N GLU A 73 3.63 8.29 -8.52
CA GLU A 73 4.03 9.46 -7.73
C GLU A 73 5.25 10.17 -8.33
N LEU A 74 6.29 9.43 -8.73
CA LEU A 74 7.48 10.01 -9.34
C LEU A 74 7.17 10.77 -10.63
N MET A 75 6.32 10.18 -11.49
CA MET A 75 5.85 10.82 -12.71
C MET A 75 5.13 12.14 -12.42
N PHE A 76 4.15 12.12 -11.50
CA PHE A 76 3.32 13.29 -11.20
C PHE A 76 4.05 14.36 -10.39
N ASN A 77 5.11 14.00 -9.66
CA ASN A 77 6.00 14.94 -8.98
C ASN A 77 7.07 15.54 -9.93
N GLY A 78 7.04 15.18 -11.21
CA GLY A 78 7.89 15.76 -12.24
C GLY A 78 9.33 15.24 -12.24
N VAL A 79 9.62 14.14 -11.54
CA VAL A 79 10.97 13.56 -11.47
C VAL A 79 11.49 13.19 -12.87
N PHE A 80 10.61 12.80 -13.78
CA PHE A 80 10.98 12.36 -15.13
C PHE A 80 11.04 13.50 -16.16
N LYS A 81 10.81 14.75 -15.76
CA LYS A 81 10.64 15.85 -16.71
C LYS A 81 11.93 16.18 -17.47
N ASP A 82 13.05 16.26 -16.75
CA ASP A 82 14.35 16.74 -17.26
C ASP A 82 15.48 15.71 -17.01
N ILE A 83 15.12 14.43 -16.91
CA ILE A 83 16.04 13.31 -16.69
C ILE A 83 16.60 12.78 -18.02
N LYS A 84 17.88 12.38 -18.06
CA LYS A 84 18.43 11.71 -19.24
C LYS A 84 17.89 10.28 -19.37
N VAL A 85 17.95 9.73 -20.58
CA VAL A 85 17.45 8.38 -20.85
C VAL A 85 18.19 7.34 -20.01
N GLU A 86 19.51 7.44 -19.91
CA GLU A 86 20.37 6.55 -19.12
C GLU A 86 20.06 6.62 -17.61
N GLU A 87 19.75 7.80 -17.10
CA GLU A 87 19.38 8.03 -15.70
C GLU A 87 17.99 7.46 -15.41
N LEU A 88 17.03 7.65 -16.32
CA LEU A 88 15.68 7.09 -16.22
C LEU A 88 15.72 5.56 -16.23
N ILE A 89 16.46 4.95 -17.15
CA ILE A 89 16.62 3.49 -17.21
C ILE A 89 17.24 2.97 -15.90
N SER A 90 18.26 3.67 -15.39
CA SER A 90 18.90 3.31 -14.12
C SER A 90 17.91 3.36 -12.96
N LEU A 91 17.07 4.39 -12.88
CA LEU A 91 16.04 4.53 -11.86
C LEU A 91 14.97 3.43 -11.97
N LEU A 92 14.49 3.14 -13.19
CA LEU A 92 13.48 2.13 -13.44
C LEU A 92 13.96 0.70 -13.11
N SER A 93 15.28 0.44 -13.18
CA SER A 93 15.85 -0.85 -12.79
C SER A 93 15.53 -1.24 -11.34
N CYS A 94 15.35 -0.24 -10.45
CA CYS A 94 14.96 -0.45 -9.05
C CYS A 94 13.56 -1.05 -8.87
N PHE A 95 12.69 -0.96 -9.89
CA PHE A 95 11.33 -1.51 -9.85
C PHE A 95 11.23 -2.92 -10.44
N VAL A 96 12.20 -3.31 -11.27
CA VAL A 96 12.19 -4.59 -12.00
C VAL A 96 12.89 -5.68 -11.21
N TRP A 97 14.03 -5.35 -10.58
CA TRP A 97 14.81 -6.34 -9.84
C TRP A 97 14.30 -6.48 -8.40
N GLN A 98 13.87 -7.68 -8.03
CA GLN A 98 13.27 -7.97 -6.72
C GLN A 98 14.17 -8.82 -5.79
N GLU A 99 15.27 -9.36 -6.30
CA GLU A 99 16.18 -10.19 -5.50
C GLU A 99 17.17 -9.34 -4.68
N LYS A 100 17.54 -9.84 -3.51
CA LYS A 100 18.57 -9.20 -2.68
C LYS A 100 19.94 -9.33 -3.31
N ILE A 101 20.67 -8.22 -3.38
CA ILE A 101 22.07 -8.18 -3.79
C ILE A 101 22.90 -7.98 -2.52
N ASN A 102 23.68 -8.99 -2.13
CA ASN A 102 24.43 -8.97 -0.87
C ASN A 102 25.58 -7.94 -0.88
N ASP A 103 26.10 -7.59 -2.06
CA ASP A 103 27.19 -6.62 -2.26
C ASP A 103 26.79 -5.54 -3.28
N ALA A 104 25.63 -4.90 -3.06
CA ALA A 104 25.16 -3.84 -3.94
C ALA A 104 26.11 -2.63 -3.86
N ALA A 105 26.73 -2.27 -4.98
CA ALA A 105 27.45 -1.01 -5.10
C ALA A 105 26.49 0.17 -4.89
N LYS A 106 26.98 1.24 -4.26
CA LYS A 106 26.21 2.48 -4.18
C LYS A 106 25.95 3.02 -5.60
N PRO A 107 24.80 3.68 -5.83
CA PRO A 107 24.59 4.45 -7.04
C PRO A 107 25.76 5.40 -7.28
N ARG A 108 26.00 5.74 -8.55
CA ARG A 108 26.95 6.80 -8.90
C ARG A 108 26.45 8.12 -8.30
N GLU A 109 27.37 9.01 -7.93
CA GLU A 109 27.03 10.31 -7.31
C GLU A 109 26.03 11.12 -8.16
N GLU A 110 26.12 11.02 -9.48
CA GLU A 110 25.20 11.64 -10.45
C GLU A 110 23.73 11.19 -10.28
N LEU A 111 23.50 10.00 -9.73
CA LEU A 111 22.17 9.42 -9.50
C LEU A 111 21.65 9.61 -8.07
N ASP A 112 22.45 10.17 -7.15
CA ASP A 112 22.09 10.26 -5.72
C ASP A 112 20.80 11.05 -5.51
N LEU A 113 20.61 12.14 -6.25
CA LEU A 113 19.39 12.95 -6.16
C LEU A 113 18.15 12.14 -6.59
N LEU A 114 18.22 11.44 -7.72
CA LEU A 114 17.13 10.63 -8.25
C LEU A 114 16.80 9.47 -7.30
N TYR A 115 17.84 8.82 -6.76
CA TYR A 115 17.68 7.74 -5.82
C TYR A 115 17.05 8.23 -4.50
N SER A 116 17.44 9.39 -3.99
CA SER A 116 16.79 10.01 -2.83
C SER A 116 15.32 10.32 -3.11
N GLN A 117 15.01 10.91 -4.27
CA GLN A 117 13.63 11.23 -4.66
C GLN A 117 12.76 9.95 -4.74
N LEU A 118 13.28 8.86 -5.30
CA LEU A 118 12.61 7.55 -5.27
C LEU A 118 12.31 7.10 -3.84
N GLN A 119 13.32 7.12 -2.96
CA GLN A 119 13.15 6.69 -1.57
C GLN A 119 12.15 7.57 -0.82
N ASP A 120 12.20 8.88 -1.00
CA ASP A 120 11.30 9.82 -0.32
C ASP A 120 9.84 9.63 -0.78
N ASN A 121 9.62 9.40 -2.07
CA ASN A 121 8.30 9.08 -2.61
C ASN A 121 7.78 7.74 -2.06
N ALA A 122 8.61 6.69 -2.08
CA ALA A 122 8.26 5.39 -1.54
C ALA A 122 7.91 5.47 -0.04
N ARG A 123 8.72 6.20 0.74
CA ARG A 123 8.46 6.43 2.18
C ARG A 123 7.15 7.16 2.41
N ARG A 124 6.84 8.18 1.59
CA ARG A 124 5.56 8.92 1.68
C ARG A 124 4.36 8.02 1.39
N VAL A 125 4.43 7.17 0.36
CA VAL A 125 3.38 6.19 0.04
C VAL A 125 3.22 5.20 1.19
N ALA A 126 4.32 4.64 1.69
CA ALA A 126 4.32 3.69 2.80
C ALA A 126 3.74 4.30 4.09
N GLN A 127 4.11 5.53 4.42
CA GLN A 127 3.58 6.24 5.58
C GLN A 127 2.06 6.44 5.47
N LEU A 128 1.55 6.81 4.30
CA LEU A 128 0.11 6.92 4.06
C LEU A 128 -0.61 5.58 4.16
N GLN A 129 0.02 4.49 3.69
CA GLN A 129 -0.51 3.14 3.83
C GLN A 129 -0.63 2.72 5.31
N LEU A 130 0.40 3.00 6.11
CA LEU A 130 0.40 2.75 7.55
C LEU A 130 -0.69 3.55 8.27
N GLU A 131 -0.82 4.85 7.99
CA GLU A 131 -1.87 5.70 8.54
C GLU A 131 -3.29 5.21 8.19
N CYS A 132 -3.45 4.62 7.01
CA CYS A 132 -4.71 4.07 6.53
C CYS A 132 -5.01 2.66 7.08
N LYS A 133 -4.07 2.08 7.85
CA LYS A 133 -4.11 0.72 8.41
C LYS A 133 -4.09 -0.37 7.34
N VAL A 134 -3.33 -0.16 6.26
CA VAL A 134 -2.98 -1.25 5.35
C VAL A 134 -1.97 -2.14 6.08
N ILE A 135 -2.27 -3.43 6.17
CA ILE A 135 -1.42 -4.43 6.82
C ILE A 135 -0.79 -5.25 5.70
N TYR A 136 0.53 -5.34 5.69
CA TYR A 136 1.32 -6.20 4.80
C TYR A 136 1.64 -7.52 5.50
#